data_AF-A0A2E5B7W5-F1
#
_entry.id   AF-A0A2E5B7W5-F1
#
_cell.length_a   1.000
_cell.length_b   1.000
_cell.length_c   1.000
_cell.angle_alpha   90.00
_cell.angle_beta   90.00
_cell.angle_gamma   90.00
#
_symmetry.space_group_name_H-M   'P 1'
#
loop_
_entity.id
_entity.type
_entity.pdbx_description
1 polymer ?
#
loop_
_entity_poly.entity_id
_entity_poly.type
_entity_poly.pdbx_seq_one_letter_code
_entity_poly.pdbx_strand_id
1 'polypeptide(L)'
;MSSAIVQPPTGIHPTRPNQKIQTYGLDLNAQWFGWGTKAGSPEFTLAPDEGISFIGKPIIGVDWHTSQGVSCPYFRFAFLEPTEDRQTRLSVIKLKCNGSSTSNGKILVQNHAACLVGALHELVQRIILSNLDLEDISGTLYARKGEGREVVNPSTGLKTTFKGTFIDCFLGNDQLRFKQADRELMAFQSQVNDLAASLNQPAPFLQSVSDE
;
A
#
# COMPACT_ATOMS: atom_id res chain seq x y z
N MET A 1 -5.98 47.18 -43.62
CA MET A 1 -4.94 46.18 -43.32
C MET A 1 -5.39 45.44 -42.08
N SER A 2 -5.81 44.17 -42.22
CA SER A 2 -6.33 43.37 -41.11
C SER A 2 -5.23 42.44 -40.63
N SER A 3 -4.84 42.59 -39.37
CA SER A 3 -3.82 41.77 -38.71
C SER A 3 -4.39 40.37 -38.47
N ALA A 4 -3.84 39.37 -39.18
CA ALA A 4 -4.14 37.97 -38.91
C ALA A 4 -3.57 37.59 -37.54
N ILE A 5 -4.48 37.21 -36.63
CA ILE A 5 -4.13 36.63 -35.33
C ILE A 5 -3.62 35.21 -35.62
N VAL A 6 -2.32 35.00 -35.47
CA VAL A 6 -1.71 33.66 -35.50
C VAL A 6 -2.19 32.92 -34.25
N GLN A 7 -3.06 31.93 -34.42
CA GLN A 7 -3.40 31.02 -33.33
C GLN A 7 -2.14 30.23 -32.95
N PRO A 8 -1.82 30.10 -31.65
CA PRO A 8 -0.70 29.28 -31.22
C PRO A 8 -0.98 27.81 -31.63
N PRO A 9 0.07 27.03 -31.92
CA PRO A 9 -0.09 25.62 -32.24
C PRO A 9 -0.82 24.98 -31.07
N THR A 10 -1.97 24.36 -31.35
CA THR A 10 -2.68 23.50 -30.42
C THR A 10 -1.75 22.35 -30.11
N GLY A 11 -0.97 22.52 -29.05
CA GLY A 11 -0.15 21.45 -28.50
C GLY A 11 -1.05 20.24 -28.31
N ILE A 12 -0.60 19.10 -28.82
CA ILE A 12 -1.15 17.81 -28.47
C ILE A 12 -1.05 17.75 -26.95
N HIS A 13 -2.15 18.02 -26.25
CA HIS A 13 -2.24 17.72 -24.83
C HIS A 13 -1.90 16.24 -24.71
N PRO A 14 -0.95 15.83 -23.85
CA PRO A 14 -0.72 14.43 -23.60
C PRO A 14 -2.06 13.83 -23.20
N THR A 15 -2.63 13.02 -24.08
CA THR A 15 -3.80 12.21 -23.76
C THR A 15 -3.38 11.40 -22.56
N ARG A 16 -3.99 11.69 -21.39
CA ARG A 16 -3.86 10.80 -20.23
C ARG A 16 -4.09 9.38 -20.76
N PRO A 17 -3.17 8.42 -20.51
CA PRO A 17 -3.44 7.05 -20.86
C PRO A 17 -4.79 6.71 -20.25
N ASN A 18 -5.77 6.37 -21.08
CA ASN A 18 -7.13 6.01 -20.67
C ASN A 18 -7.14 4.59 -20.09
N GLN A 19 -6.05 4.20 -19.43
CA GLN A 19 -5.90 2.92 -18.78
C GLN A 19 -6.58 3.02 -17.41
N LYS A 20 -7.57 2.15 -17.20
CA LYS A 20 -8.26 1.97 -15.93
C LYS A 20 -7.20 1.70 -14.86
N ILE A 21 -7.14 2.53 -13.82
CA ILE A 21 -6.24 2.33 -12.69
C ILE A 21 -6.58 0.98 -12.04
N GLN A 22 -5.59 0.09 -11.94
CA GLN A 22 -5.80 -1.20 -11.30
C GLN A 22 -5.67 -1.02 -9.79
N THR A 23 -6.76 -1.28 -9.04
CA THR A 23 -6.70 -1.24 -7.57
C THR A 23 -6.66 -2.65 -7.02
N TYR A 24 -5.71 -2.92 -6.13
CA TYR A 24 -5.54 -4.19 -5.44
C TYR A 24 -5.95 -4.06 -3.96
N GLY A 25 -6.65 -5.07 -3.46
CA GLY A 25 -6.87 -5.32 -2.05
C GLY A 25 -6.24 -6.64 -1.64
N LEU A 26 -6.08 -6.82 -0.33
CA LEU A 26 -5.62 -8.07 0.26
C LEU A 26 -6.68 -8.59 1.23
N ASP A 27 -7.06 -9.85 1.08
CA ASP A 27 -8.05 -10.46 1.95
C ASP A 27 -7.41 -11.12 3.20
N LEU A 28 -8.24 -11.67 4.08
CA LEU A 28 -7.78 -12.39 5.28
C LEU A 28 -7.17 -13.76 4.96
N ASN A 29 -7.28 -14.21 3.70
CA ASN A 29 -6.62 -15.41 3.22
C ASN A 29 -5.21 -15.19 2.67
N ALA A 30 -4.73 -13.94 2.70
CA ALA A 30 -3.50 -13.53 2.04
C ALA A 30 -3.56 -13.69 0.51
N GLN A 31 -4.75 -13.53 -0.07
CA GLN A 31 -4.93 -13.53 -1.51
C GLN A 31 -5.11 -12.09 -2.01
N TRP A 32 -4.30 -11.71 -2.99
CA TRP A 32 -4.46 -10.46 -3.71
C TRP A 32 -5.70 -10.51 -4.60
N PHE A 33 -6.47 -9.43 -4.63
CA PHE A 33 -7.62 -9.31 -5.51
C PHE A 33 -7.71 -7.91 -6.13
N GLY A 34 -8.11 -7.85 -7.39
CA GLY A 34 -8.43 -6.61 -8.07
C GLY A 34 -9.80 -6.11 -7.66
N TRP A 35 -9.92 -4.86 -7.22
CA TRP A 35 -11.22 -4.24 -6.97
C TRP A 35 -11.96 -4.12 -8.31
N GLY A 36 -13.21 -4.55 -8.35
CA GLY A 36 -14.12 -4.19 -9.43
C GLY A 36 -14.66 -2.77 -9.22
N THR A 37 -15.97 -2.60 -9.21
CA THR A 37 -16.59 -1.28 -8.92
C THR A 37 -16.41 -0.83 -7.47
N LYS A 38 -16.13 -1.75 -6.55
CA LYS A 38 -15.92 -1.52 -5.11
C LYS A 38 -15.08 -2.63 -4.48
N ALA A 39 -14.46 -2.37 -3.33
CA ALA A 39 -13.60 -3.32 -2.61
C ALA A 39 -14.26 -4.69 -2.33
N GLY A 40 -15.57 -4.71 -2.05
CA GLY A 40 -16.32 -5.95 -1.76
C GLY A 40 -16.80 -6.71 -3.00
N SER A 41 -16.39 -6.32 -4.20
CA SER A 41 -16.78 -6.96 -5.47
C SER A 41 -15.51 -7.14 -6.32
N PRO A 42 -14.70 -8.18 -6.03
CA PRO A 42 -13.46 -8.40 -6.77
C PRO A 42 -13.75 -8.71 -8.24
N GLU A 43 -12.96 -8.11 -9.14
CA GLU A 43 -13.02 -8.38 -10.59
C GLU A 43 -12.16 -9.59 -10.97
N PHE A 44 -11.09 -9.81 -10.20
CA PHE A 44 -10.22 -10.99 -10.29
C PHE A 44 -9.48 -11.22 -8.97
N THR A 45 -8.83 -12.37 -8.87
CA THR A 45 -7.92 -12.76 -7.79
C THR A 45 -6.62 -13.26 -8.39
N LEU A 46 -5.48 -12.94 -7.77
CA LEU A 46 -4.20 -13.53 -8.16
C LEU A 46 -4.05 -14.92 -7.55
N ALA A 47 -3.24 -15.76 -8.21
CA ALA A 47 -2.83 -17.04 -7.65
C ALA A 47 -1.97 -16.85 -6.38
N PRO A 48 -1.89 -17.84 -5.48
CA PRO A 48 -1.14 -17.71 -4.22
C PRO A 48 0.37 -17.40 -4.41
N ASP A 49 0.94 -17.82 -5.53
CA ASP A 49 2.33 -17.63 -5.93
C ASP A 49 2.52 -16.44 -6.90
N GLU A 50 1.45 -15.72 -7.24
CA GLU A 50 1.52 -14.51 -8.04
C GLU A 50 1.76 -13.28 -7.16
N GLY A 51 2.86 -12.57 -7.46
CA GLY A 51 3.20 -11.31 -6.81
C GLY A 51 2.78 -10.10 -7.62
N ILE A 52 2.73 -8.94 -6.97
CA ILE A 52 2.49 -7.66 -7.62
C ILE A 52 3.84 -6.97 -7.82
N SER A 53 4.28 -6.89 -9.08
CA SER A 53 5.51 -6.17 -9.43
C SER A 53 5.26 -4.67 -9.54
N PHE A 54 6.25 -3.89 -9.09
CA PHE A 54 6.22 -2.44 -9.20
C PHE A 54 7.58 -1.90 -9.62
N ILE A 55 7.55 -0.77 -10.31
CA ILE A 55 8.71 0.00 -10.73
C ILE A 55 8.47 1.49 -10.53
N GLY A 56 9.55 2.26 -10.51
CA GLY A 56 9.50 3.69 -10.30
C GLY A 56 9.30 4.08 -8.84
N LYS A 57 9.46 5.37 -8.60
CA LYS A 57 9.23 5.95 -7.29
C LYS A 57 7.75 5.84 -6.89
N PRO A 58 7.40 5.10 -5.82
CA PRO A 58 6.00 4.92 -5.45
C PRO A 58 5.44 6.17 -4.79
N ILE A 59 4.15 6.42 -4.96
CA ILE A 59 3.41 7.48 -4.26
C ILE A 59 2.61 6.84 -3.12
N ILE A 60 2.91 7.24 -1.89
CA ILE A 60 2.18 6.76 -0.71
C ILE A 60 1.14 7.78 -0.26
N GLY A 61 0.13 7.30 0.46
CA GLY A 61 -0.90 8.16 1.01
C GLY A 61 -1.84 7.42 1.93
N VAL A 62 -2.88 8.14 2.37
CA VAL A 62 -3.94 7.60 3.21
C VAL A 62 -5.27 8.01 2.62
N ASP A 63 -6.13 7.03 2.40
CA ASP A 63 -7.51 7.25 2.00
C ASP A 63 -8.42 6.96 3.20
N TRP A 64 -9.38 7.84 3.45
CA TRP A 64 -10.32 7.69 4.56
C TRP A 64 -11.65 7.14 4.07
N HIS A 65 -12.06 6.03 4.64
CA HIS A 65 -13.34 5.40 4.33
C HIS A 65 -14.25 5.46 5.55
N THR A 66 -15.38 6.15 5.42
CA THR A 66 -16.39 6.22 6.47
C THR A 66 -17.46 5.15 6.24
N SER A 67 -17.67 4.29 7.24
CA SER A 67 -18.77 3.33 7.25
C SER A 67 -19.45 3.37 8.60
N GLN A 68 -20.79 3.48 8.62
CA GLN A 68 -21.59 3.54 9.84
C GLN A 68 -21.10 4.61 10.85
N GLY A 69 -20.65 5.77 10.36
CA GLY A 69 -20.14 6.86 11.18
C GLY A 69 -18.70 6.67 11.70
N VAL A 70 -18.05 5.53 11.43
CA VAL A 70 -16.66 5.26 11.82
C VAL A 70 -15.74 5.50 10.64
N SER A 71 -14.79 6.43 10.79
CA SER A 71 -13.75 6.69 9.80
C SER A 71 -12.62 5.67 9.94
N CYS A 72 -12.30 4.95 8.86
CA CYS A 72 -11.24 3.96 8.83
C CYS A 72 -10.16 4.39 7.82
N PRO A 73 -8.89 4.54 8.25
CA PRO A 73 -7.80 4.83 7.33
C PRO A 73 -7.42 3.58 6.53
N TYR A 74 -7.13 3.79 5.27
CA TYR A 74 -6.53 2.83 4.36
C TYR A 74 -5.18 3.38 3.89
N PHE A 75 -4.12 2.61 4.06
CA PHE A 75 -2.83 2.91 3.47
C PHE A 75 -2.92 2.72 1.96
N ARG A 76 -2.51 3.74 1.22
CA ARG A 76 -2.50 3.76 -0.25
C ARG A 76 -1.05 3.72 -0.72
N PHE A 77 -0.76 2.79 -1.61
CA PHE A 77 0.51 2.66 -2.30
C PHE A 77 0.24 2.66 -3.81
N ALA A 78 0.53 3.76 -4.49
CA ALA A 78 0.36 3.91 -5.93
C ALA A 78 1.71 3.77 -6.64
N PHE A 79 1.75 3.01 -7.73
CA PHE A 79 2.98 2.61 -8.40
C PHE A 79 2.74 2.30 -9.88
N LEU A 80 3.82 2.23 -10.65
CA LEU A 80 3.77 1.71 -12.02
C LEU A 80 3.99 0.21 -11.99
N GLU A 81 3.04 -0.53 -12.55
CA GLU A 81 3.10 -1.98 -12.70
C GLU A 81 3.54 -2.31 -14.14
N PRO A 82 4.62 -3.08 -14.34
CA PRO A 82 4.96 -3.60 -15.66
C PRO A 82 3.93 -4.64 -16.10
N THR A 83 3.47 -4.56 -17.34
CA THR A 83 2.49 -5.49 -17.93
C THR A 83 3.17 -6.44 -18.92
N GLU A 84 2.52 -7.58 -19.23
CA GLU A 84 3.08 -8.61 -20.13
C GLU A 84 3.42 -8.09 -21.54
N ASP A 85 2.67 -7.10 -22.02
CA ASP A 85 2.89 -6.41 -23.29
C ASP A 85 3.99 -5.34 -23.22
N ARG A 86 4.80 -5.34 -22.16
CA ARG A 86 5.90 -4.40 -21.88
C ARG A 86 5.46 -2.95 -21.74
N GLN A 87 4.18 -2.71 -21.48
CA GLN A 87 3.69 -1.40 -21.07
C GLN A 87 3.82 -1.24 -19.55
N THR A 88 3.51 -0.05 -19.09
CA THR A 88 3.29 0.22 -17.66
C THR A 88 1.85 0.66 -17.47
N ARG A 89 1.23 0.17 -16.42
CA ARG A 89 -0.07 0.69 -15.95
C ARG A 89 0.07 1.33 -14.59
N LEU A 90 -0.74 2.33 -14.32
CA LEU A 90 -0.87 2.88 -12.97
C LEU A 90 -1.70 1.91 -12.12
N SER A 91 -1.09 1.44 -11.04
CA SER A 91 -1.71 0.52 -10.09
C SER A 91 -1.68 1.10 -8.68
N VAL A 92 -2.62 0.65 -7.84
CA VAL A 92 -2.76 1.11 -6.46
C VAL A 92 -3.06 -0.07 -5.55
N ILE A 93 -2.28 -0.27 -4.51
CA ILE A 93 -2.63 -1.14 -3.38
C ILE A 93 -3.34 -0.30 -2.33
N LYS A 94 -4.51 -0.75 -1.87
CA LYS A 94 -5.25 -0.15 -0.74
C LYS A 94 -5.43 -1.18 0.36
N LEU A 95 -4.83 -0.90 1.52
CA LEU A 95 -4.84 -1.81 2.67
C LEU A 95 -5.50 -1.13 3.86
N LYS A 96 -6.45 -1.82 4.48
CA LYS A 96 -7.09 -1.32 5.70
C LYS A 96 -6.05 -1.23 6.81
N CYS A 97 -5.87 -0.05 7.40
CA CYS A 97 -4.91 0.09 8.49
C CYS A 97 -5.45 -0.53 9.77
N ASN A 98 -6.68 -0.21 10.18
CA ASN A 98 -7.20 -0.62 11.48
C ASN A 98 -7.59 -2.10 11.49
N GLY A 99 -6.99 -2.86 12.42
CA GLY A 99 -7.36 -4.22 12.74
C GLY A 99 -8.61 -4.32 13.61
N SER A 100 -8.91 -5.53 14.06
CA SER A 100 -9.93 -5.77 15.07
C SER A 100 -9.40 -5.39 16.46
N SER A 101 -10.30 -4.96 17.35
CA SER A 101 -9.95 -4.69 18.75
C SER A 101 -9.32 -5.93 19.39
N THR A 102 -8.20 -5.73 20.09
CA THR A 102 -7.56 -6.76 20.91
C THR A 102 -8.37 -7.02 22.17
N SER A 103 -8.01 -8.08 22.92
CA SER A 103 -8.69 -8.47 24.16
C SER A 103 -8.72 -7.38 25.25
N ASN A 104 -7.83 -6.40 25.18
CA ASN A 104 -7.78 -5.22 26.06
C ASN A 104 -8.42 -3.96 25.42
N GLY A 105 -9.16 -4.10 24.31
CA GLY A 105 -9.86 -3.01 23.64
C GLY A 105 -9.00 -2.12 22.73
N LYS A 106 -7.67 -2.33 22.69
CA LYS A 106 -6.77 -1.56 21.80
C LYS A 106 -6.99 -1.97 20.33
N ILE A 107 -7.02 -1.00 19.43
CA ILE A 107 -7.04 -1.28 17.99
C ILE A 107 -5.62 -1.18 17.47
N LEU A 108 -5.08 -2.29 16.98
CA LEU A 108 -3.76 -2.34 16.36
C LEU A 108 -3.88 -2.28 14.84
N VAL A 109 -2.84 -1.75 14.19
CA VAL A 109 -2.70 -1.79 12.73
C VAL A 109 -2.59 -3.25 12.25
N GLN A 110 -3.21 -3.53 11.10
CA GLN A 110 -3.18 -4.83 10.45
C GLN A 110 -1.76 -5.19 10.02
N ASN A 111 -1.40 -6.47 10.15
CA ASN A 111 -0.04 -6.93 9.89
C ASN A 111 0.42 -6.56 8.49
N HIS A 112 -0.34 -6.89 7.45
CA HIS A 112 0.03 -6.60 6.07
C HIS A 112 0.30 -5.12 5.80
N ALA A 113 -0.48 -4.19 6.36
CA ALA A 113 -0.25 -2.76 6.20
C ALA A 113 1.09 -2.35 6.83
N ALA A 114 1.34 -2.81 8.07
CA ALA A 114 2.61 -2.58 8.75
C ALA A 114 3.80 -3.26 8.06
N CYS A 115 3.61 -4.42 7.46
CA CYS A 115 4.66 -5.12 6.69
C CYS A 115 5.01 -4.36 5.42
N LEU A 116 4.01 -3.90 4.66
CA LEU A 116 4.25 -3.13 3.45
C LEU A 116 5.02 -1.84 3.77
N VAL A 117 4.59 -1.09 4.78
CA VAL A 117 5.29 0.15 5.18
C VAL A 117 6.73 -0.13 5.61
N GLY A 118 6.96 -1.16 6.43
CA GLY A 118 8.31 -1.51 6.87
C GLY A 118 9.20 -2.04 5.74
N ALA A 119 8.64 -2.78 4.78
CA ALA A 119 9.34 -3.24 3.59
C ALA A 119 9.72 -2.07 2.66
N LEU A 120 8.83 -1.10 2.47
CA LEU A 120 9.11 0.10 1.70
C LEU A 120 10.19 0.97 2.35
N HIS A 121 10.19 1.09 3.68
CA HIS A 121 11.26 1.75 4.42
C HIS A 121 12.62 1.10 4.18
N GLU A 122 12.71 -0.21 4.32
CA GLU A 122 13.94 -0.96 4.07
C GLU A 122 14.41 -0.78 2.62
N LEU A 123 13.49 -0.81 1.65
CA LEU A 123 13.80 -0.60 0.23
C LEU A 123 14.38 0.79 -0.02
N VAL A 124 13.70 1.83 0.46
CA VAL A 124 14.15 3.23 0.30
C VAL A 124 15.50 3.45 1.00
N GLN A 125 15.70 2.90 2.19
CA GLN A 125 16.98 2.97 2.89
C GLN A 125 18.12 2.33 2.09
N ARG A 126 17.88 1.17 1.46
CA ARG A 126 18.89 0.53 0.60
C ARG A 126 19.24 1.34 -0.63
N ILE A 127 18.24 1.94 -1.29
CA ILE A 127 18.44 2.81 -2.47
C ILE A 127 19.26 4.04 -2.08
N ILE A 128 18.92 4.71 -0.97
CA ILE A 128 19.67 5.85 -0.44
C ILE A 128 21.12 5.47 -0.12
N LEU A 129 21.34 4.36 0.60
CA LEU A 129 22.69 3.89 0.94
C LEU A 129 23.52 3.48 -0.29
N SER A 130 22.86 3.04 -1.36
CA SER A 130 23.49 2.65 -2.62
C SER A 130 23.69 3.81 -3.58
N ASN A 131 23.24 5.03 -3.21
CA ASN A 131 23.25 6.23 -4.05
C ASN A 131 22.59 6.03 -5.43
N LEU A 132 21.51 5.23 -5.44
CA LEU A 132 20.68 5.00 -6.62
C LEU A 132 19.55 6.04 -6.69
N ASP A 133 19.00 6.27 -7.88
CA ASP A 133 17.85 7.16 -8.05
C ASP A 133 16.60 6.52 -7.43
N LEU A 134 15.75 7.34 -6.81
CA LEU A 134 14.45 6.88 -6.31
C LEU A 134 13.54 6.43 -7.47
N GLU A 135 13.77 6.91 -8.68
CA GLU A 135 13.09 6.44 -9.89
C GLU A 135 13.47 4.99 -10.27
N ASP A 136 14.57 4.46 -9.73
CA ASP A 136 15.00 3.06 -9.96
C ASP A 136 14.42 2.07 -8.93
N ILE A 137 13.55 2.55 -8.03
CA ILE A 137 12.86 1.68 -7.08
C ILE A 137 12.05 0.64 -7.85
N SER A 138 12.28 -0.63 -7.53
CA SER A 138 11.48 -1.73 -8.07
C SER A 138 11.40 -2.89 -7.08
N GLY A 139 10.41 -3.75 -7.25
CA GLY A 139 10.27 -4.95 -6.45
C GLY A 139 9.04 -5.75 -6.80
N THR A 140 8.87 -6.89 -6.15
CA THR A 140 7.66 -7.71 -6.22
C THR A 140 7.12 -7.98 -4.84
N LEU A 141 5.82 -7.76 -4.66
CA LEU A 141 5.11 -7.92 -3.41
C LEU A 141 4.34 -9.25 -3.40
N TYR A 142 4.67 -10.12 -2.46
CA TYR A 142 3.96 -11.38 -2.25
C TYR A 142 3.16 -11.31 -0.96
N ALA A 143 1.97 -11.88 -0.98
CA ALA A 143 1.16 -12.04 0.22
C ALA A 143 1.35 -13.43 0.80
N ARG A 144 1.40 -13.54 2.14
CA ARG A 144 1.43 -14.84 2.82
C ARG A 144 0.59 -14.86 4.07
N LYS A 145 0.10 -16.05 4.42
CA LYS A 145 -0.43 -16.33 5.76
C LYS A 145 0.68 -16.60 6.74
N GLY A 146 0.53 -16.10 7.96
CA GLY A 146 1.33 -16.56 9.08
C GLY A 146 0.93 -17.96 9.53
N GLU A 147 1.83 -18.59 10.28
CA GLU A 147 1.66 -19.95 10.82
C GLU A 147 0.45 -20.05 11.76
N GLY A 148 0.11 -18.94 12.41
CA GLY A 148 -1.05 -18.80 13.27
C GLY A 148 -0.71 -18.92 14.75
N ARG A 149 -1.52 -18.27 15.57
CA ARG A 149 -1.45 -18.39 17.03
C ARG A 149 -2.76 -18.98 17.52
N GLU A 150 -2.69 -20.03 18.33
CA GLU A 150 -3.86 -20.50 19.06
C GLU A 150 -4.31 -19.43 20.05
N VAL A 151 -5.60 -19.09 19.98
CA VAL A 151 -6.27 -18.21 20.93
C VAL A 151 -7.43 -19.00 21.52
N VAL A 152 -7.50 -19.04 22.85
CA VAL A 152 -8.64 -19.63 23.56
C VAL A 152 -9.66 -18.53 23.77
N ASN A 153 -10.89 -18.74 23.30
CA ASN A 153 -11.98 -17.85 23.60
C ASN A 153 -12.34 -18.01 25.11
N PRO A 154 -12.21 -16.96 25.93
CA PRO A 154 -12.40 -17.07 27.37
C PRO A 154 -13.87 -17.34 27.77
N SER A 155 -14.85 -17.02 26.93
CA SER A 155 -16.27 -17.26 27.23
C SER A 155 -16.78 -18.64 26.81
N THR A 156 -16.11 -19.30 25.86
CA THR A 156 -16.54 -20.61 25.33
C THR A 156 -15.53 -21.73 25.56
N GLY A 157 -14.29 -21.41 25.96
CA GLY A 157 -13.19 -22.37 26.08
C GLY A 157 -12.69 -22.93 24.74
N LEU A 158 -13.28 -22.51 23.61
CA LEU A 158 -12.93 -23.00 22.28
C LEU A 158 -11.57 -22.44 21.84
N LYS A 159 -10.74 -23.32 21.29
CA LYS A 159 -9.48 -22.96 20.64
C LYS A 159 -9.74 -22.55 19.20
N THR A 160 -9.28 -21.36 18.82
CA THR A 160 -9.28 -20.89 17.44
C THR A 160 -7.86 -20.51 17.05
N THR A 161 -7.38 -21.00 15.91
CA THR A 161 -6.10 -20.55 15.36
C THR A 161 -6.29 -19.27 14.58
N PHE A 162 -5.70 -18.17 15.04
CA PHE A 162 -5.73 -16.90 14.34
C PHE A 162 -4.48 -16.75 13.48
N LYS A 163 -4.66 -16.72 12.15
CA LYS A 163 -3.56 -16.52 11.18
C LYS A 163 -3.57 -15.08 10.70
N GLY A 164 -2.48 -14.35 10.94
CA GLY A 164 -2.28 -13.03 10.37
C GLY A 164 -1.94 -13.12 8.88
N THR A 165 -2.18 -12.02 8.15
CA THR A 165 -1.71 -11.86 6.77
C THR A 165 -0.54 -10.89 6.71
N PHE A 166 0.45 -11.20 5.89
CA PHE A 166 1.72 -10.50 5.78
C PHE A 166 2.01 -10.20 4.31
N ILE A 167 2.81 -9.16 4.07
CA ILE A 167 3.32 -8.81 2.75
C ILE A 167 4.84 -8.88 2.83
N ASP A 168 5.44 -9.64 1.93
CA ASP A 168 6.87 -9.70 1.73
C ASP A 168 7.23 -8.94 0.44
N CYS A 169 8.39 -8.30 0.42
CA CYS A 169 8.90 -7.58 -0.74
C CYS A 169 10.23 -8.19 -1.18
N PHE A 170 10.38 -8.40 -2.48
CA PHE A 170 11.56 -8.95 -3.10
C PHE A 170 12.15 -7.95 -4.09
N LEU A 171 13.48 -7.84 -4.10
CA LEU A 171 14.25 -7.11 -5.11
C LEU A 171 15.00 -8.15 -5.96
N GLY A 172 14.48 -8.45 -7.14
CA GLY A 172 14.91 -9.65 -7.87
C GLY A 172 14.62 -10.92 -7.07
N ASN A 173 15.66 -11.70 -6.76
CA ASN A 173 15.54 -12.92 -5.95
C ASN A 173 15.79 -12.68 -4.45
N ASP A 174 16.21 -11.48 -4.06
CA ASP A 174 16.53 -11.18 -2.67
C ASP A 174 15.29 -10.69 -1.93
N GLN A 175 14.85 -11.48 -0.94
CA GLN A 175 13.82 -11.01 -0.02
C GLN A 175 14.38 -9.88 0.84
N LEU A 176 13.69 -8.73 0.86
CA LEU A 176 13.99 -7.70 1.83
C LEU A 176 13.77 -8.26 3.23
N ARG A 177 14.68 -7.94 4.15
CA ARG A 177 14.54 -8.40 5.54
C ARG A 177 13.17 -7.97 6.03
N PHE A 178 12.43 -8.93 6.59
CA PHE A 178 11.11 -8.67 7.13
C PHE A 178 11.23 -7.64 8.26
N LYS A 179 10.92 -6.39 7.94
CA LYS A 179 10.83 -5.29 8.87
C LYS A 179 9.37 -4.86 8.88
N GLN A 180 8.72 -5.03 10.02
CA GLN A 180 7.36 -4.57 10.21
C GLN A 180 7.41 -3.18 10.85
N ALA A 181 6.61 -2.24 10.34
CA ALA A 181 6.37 -0.99 11.04
C ALA A 181 5.67 -1.25 12.38
N ASP A 182 5.73 -0.29 13.30
CA ASP A 182 4.99 -0.41 14.55
C ASP A 182 3.48 -0.54 14.26
N ARG A 183 2.79 -1.35 15.05
CA ARG A 183 1.35 -1.61 14.89
C ARG A 183 0.49 -0.73 15.79
N GLU A 184 1.09 0.01 16.72
CA GLU A 184 0.42 1.07 17.43
C GLU A 184 0.16 2.24 16.49
N LEU A 185 -1.07 2.74 16.48
CA LEU A 185 -1.53 3.68 15.45
C LEU A 185 -0.67 4.95 15.35
N MET A 186 -0.32 5.56 16.48
CA MET A 186 0.50 6.80 16.48
C MET A 186 1.92 6.53 15.94
N ALA A 187 2.56 5.45 16.38
CA ALA A 187 3.89 5.08 15.92
C ALA A 187 3.90 4.68 14.43
N PHE A 188 2.84 4.00 13.96
CA PHE A 188 2.62 3.69 12.56
C PHE A 188 2.48 4.95 11.71
N GLN A 189 1.68 5.92 12.14
CA GLN A 189 1.46 7.18 11.43
C GLN A 189 2.77 7.97 11.29
N SER A 190 3.58 8.05 12.36
CA SER A 190 4.91 8.66 12.30
C SER A 190 5.78 7.99 11.23
N GLN A 191 5.84 6.66 11.24
CA GLN A 191 6.64 5.91 10.27
C GLN A 191 6.14 6.10 8.84
N VAL A 192 4.83 6.21 8.59
CA VAL A 192 4.30 6.52 7.26
C VAL A 192 4.73 7.93 6.80
N ASN A 193 4.72 8.91 7.70
CA ASN A 193 5.18 10.26 7.39
C ASN A 193 6.70 10.30 7.13
N ASP A 194 7.50 9.56 7.90
CA ASP A 194 8.95 9.44 7.68
C ASP A 194 9.26 8.79 6.32
N LEU A 195 8.47 7.79 5.91
CA LEU A 195 8.59 7.18 4.58
C LEU A 195 8.26 8.18 3.49
N ALA A 196 7.20 8.97 3.65
CA ALA A 196 6.81 10.00 2.69
C ALA A 196 7.91 11.05 2.54
N ALA A 197 8.48 11.50 3.65
CA ALA A 197 9.61 12.43 3.65
C ALA A 197 10.83 11.85 2.91
N SER A 198 11.18 10.58 3.17
CA SER A 198 12.28 9.89 2.47
C SER A 198 12.04 9.76 0.96
N LEU A 199 10.77 9.71 0.55
CA LEU A 199 10.34 9.72 -0.84
C LEU A 199 10.09 11.14 -1.38
N ASN A 200 10.47 12.22 -0.68
CA ASN A 200 10.18 13.61 -1.09
C ASN A 200 8.68 13.85 -1.40
N GLN A 201 7.79 13.37 -0.53
CA GLN A 201 6.33 13.50 -0.64
C GLN A 201 5.74 14.23 0.57
N PRO A 202 4.56 14.85 0.42
CA PRO A 202 3.83 15.43 1.55
C PRO A 202 3.46 14.37 2.60
N ALA A 203 3.41 14.77 3.87
CA ALA A 203 3.02 13.90 4.98
C ALA A 203 1.56 13.39 4.81
N PRO A 204 1.33 12.06 4.72
CA PRO A 204 -0.02 11.51 4.54
C PRO A 204 -0.94 11.66 5.75
N PHE A 205 -0.37 11.62 6.95
CA PHE A 205 -1.10 11.88 8.18
C PHE A 205 -0.74 13.29 8.66
N LEU A 206 -1.75 14.15 8.82
CA LEU A 206 -1.56 15.42 9.51
C LEU A 206 -1.16 15.13 10.96
N GLN A 207 0.02 15.59 11.37
CA GLN A 207 0.32 15.68 12.78
C GLN A 207 -0.65 16.72 13.35
N SER A 208 -1.45 16.34 14.34
CA SER A 208 -2.20 17.32 15.11
C SER A 208 -1.17 18.30 15.68
N VAL A 209 -1.14 19.50 15.12
CA VAL A 209 -0.46 20.63 15.75
C VAL A 209 -1.22 20.82 17.05
N SER A 210 -0.62 20.43 18.17
CA SER A 210 -1.09 20.89 19.46
C SER A 210 -0.84 22.39 19.45
N ASP A 211 -1.88 23.17 19.23
CA ASP A 211 -1.88 24.58 19.61
C ASP A 211 -1.70 24.60 21.14
N GLU A 212 -0.47 24.88 21.58
CA GLU A 212 -0.21 25.39 22.93
C GLU A 212 -0.76 26.81 23.08
#